data_AF-A0A4Y3FTY8-F1
#
_entry.id   AF-A0A4Y3FTY8-F1
#
_cell.length_a   1.000
_cell.length_b   1.000
_cell.length_c   1.000
_cell.angle_alpha   90.00
_cell.angle_beta   90.00
_cell.angle_gamma   90.00
#
_symmetry.space_group_name_H-M   'P 1'
#
loop_
_entity.id
_entity.type
_entity.pdbx_description
1 polymer ?
#
loop_
_entity_poly.entity_id
_entity_poly.type
_entity_poly.pdbx_seq_one_letter_code
_entity_poly.pdbx_strand_id
1 'polypeptide(L)' 'MALKSIDSGELLEVLLDTKPSAEETLPSYCKKLGYDYEVVEESGYWRFFIKKA' A
#
# COMPACT_ATOMS: atom_id res chain seq x y z
N MET A 1 -5.66 7.92 11.83
CA MET A 1 -6.63 7.13 11.03
C MET A 1 -6.75 7.78 9.66
N ALA A 2 -5.81 7.51 8.74
CA ALA A 2 -5.75 8.15 7.41
C ALA A 2 -6.25 7.24 6.27
N LEU A 3 -6.57 5.98 6.57
CA LEU A 3 -6.94 4.96 5.58
C LEU A 3 -8.41 5.02 5.10
N LYS A 4 -9.21 5.97 5.56
CA LYS A 4 -10.69 5.87 5.46
C LYS A 4 -11.33 6.62 4.28
N SER A 5 -10.54 7.26 3.41
CA SER A 5 -11.07 8.02 2.27
C SER A 5 -10.18 7.81 1.05
N ILE A 6 -10.35 6.68 0.36
CA ILE A 6 -9.79 6.45 -0.97
C ILE A 6 -10.96 6.00 -1.85
N ASP A 7 -11.29 6.83 -2.83
CA ASP A 7 -12.35 6.58 -3.80
C ASP A 7 -11.94 5.46 -4.77
N SER A 8 -12.89 4.73 -5.35
CA SER A 8 -12.56 3.67 -6.31
C SER A 8 -11.97 4.29 -7.57
N GLY A 9 -10.73 3.91 -7.92
CA GLY A 9 -9.94 4.52 -8.98
C GLY A 9 -8.79 5.40 -8.50
N GLU A 10 -8.66 5.67 -7.20
CA GLU A 10 -7.53 6.41 -6.65
C GLU A 10 -6.32 5.51 -6.37
N LEU A 11 -5.12 6.05 -6.67
CA LEU A 11 -3.84 5.44 -6.35
C LEU A 11 -3.39 5.94 -4.98
N LEU A 12 -3.26 5.05 -4.00
CA LEU A 12 -2.71 5.37 -2.70
C LEU A 12 -1.21 5.08 -2.68
N GLU A 13 -0.40 6.11 -2.47
CA GLU A 13 1.01 5.96 -2.11
C GLU A 13 1.15 5.89 -0.58
N VAL A 14 1.78 4.83 -0.08
CA VAL A 14 2.12 4.68 1.33
C VAL A 14 3.65 4.64 1.46
N LEU A 15 4.18 5.60 2.20
CA LEU A 15 5.60 5.66 2.57
C LEU A 15 5.78 5.02 3.93
N LEU A 16 6.67 4.04 4.02
CA LEU A 16 6.90 3.24 5.22
C LEU A 16 8.40 3.20 5.50
N ASP A 17 8.77 3.55 6.72
CA ASP A 17 10.12 3.40 7.26
C ASP A 17 10.32 1.99 7.85
N THR A 18 9.21 1.28 8.13
CA THR A 18 9.18 -0.04 8.77
C THR A 18 8.76 -1.16 7.81
N LYS A 19 9.74 -2.03 7.51
CA LYS A 19 9.62 -3.26 6.72
C LYS A 19 8.37 -4.12 6.98
N PRO A 20 8.03 -4.50 8.22
CA PRO A 20 6.91 -5.43 8.46
C PRO A 20 5.54 -4.87 8.04
N SER A 21 5.35 -3.56 8.12
CA SER A 21 4.11 -2.93 7.67
C SER A 21 3.96 -2.95 6.15
N ALA A 22 5.08 -2.81 5.43
CA ALA A 22 5.14 -2.85 3.97
C ALA A 22 4.99 -4.28 3.42
N GLU A 23 5.60 -5.27 4.07
CA GLU A 23 5.69 -6.64 3.54
C GLU A 23 4.58 -7.58 4.04
N GLU A 24 3.97 -7.32 5.20
CA GLU A 24 2.92 -8.22 5.72
C GLU A 24 1.52 -7.59 5.69
N THR A 25 1.39 -6.36 6.18
CA THR A 25 0.05 -5.79 6.47
C THR A 25 -0.65 -5.31 5.20
N LEU A 26 0.04 -4.50 4.38
CA LEU A 26 -0.51 -3.95 3.14
C LEU A 26 -0.78 -5.00 2.05
N PRO A 27 0.14 -5.92 1.72
CA PRO A 27 -0.14 -6.93 0.71
C PRO A 27 -1.23 -7.91 1.14
N SER A 28 -1.31 -8.25 2.43
CA SER A 28 -2.43 -9.04 2.97
C SER A 28 -3.77 -8.31 2.82
N TYR A 29 -3.80 -7.00 3.07
CA TYR A 29 -5.00 -6.18 2.90
C TYR A 29 -5.43 -6.07 1.44
N CYS A 30 -4.49 -5.80 0.53
CA CYS A 30 -4.76 -5.70 -0.91
C CYS A 30 -5.22 -7.05 -1.48
N LYS A 31 -4.56 -8.16 -1.11
CA LYS A 31 -4.95 -9.52 -1.52
C LYS A 31 -6.36 -9.89 -1.02
N LYS A 32 -6.73 -9.46 0.19
CA LYS A 32 -8.07 -9.70 0.75
C LYS A 32 -9.16 -8.93 0.02
N LEU A 33 -8.84 -7.73 -0.49
CA LEU A 33 -9.77 -6.87 -1.19
C LEU A 33 -9.75 -7.03 -2.71
N GLY A 34 -8.78 -7.78 -3.24
CA GLY A 34 -8.60 -7.94 -4.68
C GLY A 34 -8.07 -6.67 -5.35
N TYR A 35 -7.31 -5.85 -4.62
CA TYR A 35 -6.72 -4.64 -5.15
C TYR A 35 -5.34 -4.91 -5.74
N ASP A 36 -5.06 -4.22 -6.83
CA ASP A 36 -3.77 -4.26 -7.49
C ASP A 36 -2.80 -3.40 -6.67
N TYR A 37 -1.57 -3.88 -6.45
CA TYR A 37 -0.59 -3.14 -5.68
C TYR A 37 0.83 -3.37 -6.18
N GLU A 38 1.67 -2.36 -6.00
CA GLU A 38 3.08 -2.36 -6.37
C GLU A 38 3.93 -1.91 -5.18
N VAL A 39 5.09 -2.55 -4.99
CA VAL A 39 6.01 -2.25 -3.90
C VAL A 39 7.36 -1.87 -4.49
N VAL A 40 7.87 -0.71 -4.09
CA VAL A 40 9.15 -0.18 -4.50
C VAL A 40 9.99 0.08 -3.25
N GLU A 41 11.10 -0.63 -3.12
CA GLU A 41 12.12 -0.34 -2.11
C GLU A 41 13.02 0.78 -2.64
N GLU A 42 13.06 1.90 -1.94
CA GLU A 42 13.95 3.04 -2.21
C GLU A 42 14.97 3.14 -1.07
N SER A 43 16.15 3.71 -1.31
CA SER A 43 17.24 3.72 -0.32
C SER A 43 16.85 4.45 0.97
N GLY A 44 16.36 3.67 1.95
CA GLY A 44 15.94 4.13 3.27
C GLY A 44 14.43 4.10 3.54
N TYR A 45 13.58 3.79 2.57
CA TYR A 45 12.12 3.72 2.77
C TYR A 45 11.42 2.88 1.70
N TRP A 46 10.28 2.28 2.06
CA TRP A 46 9.43 1.52 1.15
C TRP A 46 8.26 2.38 0.67
N ARG A 47 8.06 2.40 -0.65
CA ARG A 47 6.88 2.95 -1.32
C ARG A 47 5.94 1.81 -1.68
N PHE A 48 4.71 1.90 -1.20
CA PHE A 48 3.65 0.96 -1.53
C PHE A 48 2.57 1.71 -2.31
N PHE A 49 2.30 1.28 -3.54
CA PHE A 49 1.26 1.85 -4.38
C PHE A 49 0.07 0.89 -4.39
N ILE A 50 -1.08 1.31 -3.88
CA ILE A 50 -2.33 0.54 -3.97
C ILE A 50 -3.20 1.19 -5.02
N LYS A 51 -3.56 0.42 -6.04
CA LYS A 51 -4.54 0.80 -7.03
C LYS A 51 -5.85 0.08 -6.74
N LYS A 52 -6.80 0.84 -6.20
CA LYS A 52 -8.16 0.37 -5.98
C LYS A 52 -8.89 0.37 -7.32
N ALA A 53 -9.26 -0.82 -7.82
CA ALA A 53 -10.09 -0.98 -9.00
C ALA A 53 -11.54 -0.51 -8.77
#